data_AF-A0A523ZKS0-F1
#
_entry.id   AF-A0A523ZKS0-F1
#
_cell.length_a   1.000
_cell.length_b   1.000
_cell.length_c   1.000
_cell.angle_alpha   90.00
_cell.angle_beta   90.00
_cell.angle_gamma   90.00
#
_symmetry.space_group_name_H-M   'P 1'
#
loop_
_entity.id
_entity.type
_entity.pdbx_description
1 polymer ?
#
loop_
_entity_poly.entity_id
_entity_poly.type
_entity_poly.pdbx_seq_one_letter_code
_entity_poly.pdbx_strand_id
1 'polypeptide(L)'
;MDNKKAKQEKKSKPKAKKHPSALDELGNQVEKFAVKTAESIKKVIDKAMASRNTVLSIRINEDCDKKLKMLVDAGLFKSRSESAAFLIHEGIKNQEPLFAKISSQLHKIDKIKGELENIISKEMEKPEGPEKKETKSKKETKKT
;
A
#
# COMPACT_ATOMS: atom_id res chain seq x y z
N MET A 1 91.52 -8.25 19.42
CA MET A 1 91.36 -7.32 18.28
C MET A 1 89.92 -7.47 17.77
N ASP A 2 88.91 -7.09 18.57
CA ASP A 2 88.48 -5.71 18.89
C ASP A 2 87.87 -5.00 17.67
N ASN A 3 86.79 -4.22 17.70
CA ASN A 3 85.64 -3.95 18.56
C ASN A 3 84.99 -2.71 17.90
N LYS A 4 83.64 -2.57 17.91
CA LYS A 4 82.91 -1.27 17.87
C LYS A 4 83.09 -0.38 16.60
N LYS A 5 82.16 0.47 16.16
CA LYS A 5 81.14 1.29 16.83
C LYS A 5 80.27 2.01 15.78
N ALA A 6 79.02 2.31 16.17
CA ALA A 6 78.23 3.53 15.93
C ALA A 6 77.93 3.96 14.47
N LYS A 7 76.66 4.04 14.00
CA LYS A 7 75.48 4.85 14.42
C LYS A 7 75.47 6.27 13.80
N GLN A 8 74.27 6.64 13.27
CA GLN A 8 73.71 7.99 12.98
C GLN A 8 74.17 8.69 11.69
N GLU A 9 73.36 9.43 10.92
CA GLU A 9 71.92 9.76 10.89
C GLU A 9 71.66 10.65 9.64
N LYS A 10 70.38 10.84 9.27
CA LYS A 10 69.75 12.00 8.56
C LYS A 10 69.52 11.96 7.03
N LYS A 11 68.21 11.87 6.72
CA LYS A 11 67.36 12.72 5.84
C LYS A 11 67.89 13.01 4.42
N SER A 12 67.13 12.70 3.36
CA SER A 12 66.00 13.56 2.94
C SER A 12 65.08 12.89 1.90
N LYS A 13 63.79 13.19 2.02
CA LYS A 13 62.71 12.90 1.05
C LYS A 13 62.89 13.75 -0.23
N PRO A 14 62.16 13.42 -1.31
CA PRO A 14 60.97 14.23 -1.56
C PRO A 14 59.70 13.39 -1.69
N LYS A 15 58.70 13.73 -0.86
CA LYS A 15 57.31 13.31 -1.00
C LYS A 15 56.72 14.10 -2.16
N ALA A 16 56.32 13.42 -3.23
CA ALA A 16 55.35 13.97 -4.17
C ALA A 16 54.02 14.18 -3.41
N LYS A 17 53.72 15.43 -3.09
CA LYS A 17 52.41 15.85 -2.60
C LYS A 17 51.44 15.69 -3.78
N LYS A 18 50.70 14.58 -3.85
CA LYS A 18 49.46 14.53 -4.63
C LYS A 18 48.41 15.31 -3.85
N HIS A 19 48.10 16.49 -4.35
CA HIS A 19 46.95 17.28 -3.92
C HIS A 19 45.70 16.40 -4.14
N PRO A 20 44.78 16.28 -3.16
CA PRO A 20 43.49 15.66 -3.44
C PRO A 20 42.81 16.55 -4.47
N SER A 21 42.68 16.03 -5.69
CA SER A 21 42.05 16.74 -6.79
C SER A 21 40.59 16.99 -6.39
N ALA A 22 40.09 18.21 -6.58
CA ALA A 22 38.69 18.55 -6.29
C ALA A 22 37.67 17.62 -6.99
N LEU A 23 38.10 16.89 -8.02
CA LEU A 23 37.33 15.86 -8.71
C LEU A 23 37.22 14.53 -7.95
N ASP A 24 38.22 14.15 -7.15
CA ASP A 24 38.18 12.94 -6.31
C ASP A 24 37.25 13.13 -5.10
N GLU A 25 37.23 14.35 -4.56
CA GLU A 25 36.34 14.74 -3.46
C GLU A 25 34.88 14.83 -3.93
N LEU A 26 34.67 15.34 -5.15
CA LEU A 26 33.37 15.32 -5.83
C LEU A 26 32.91 13.89 -6.15
N GLY A 27 33.80 13.01 -6.62
CA GLY A 27 33.49 11.60 -6.90
C GLY A 27 33.01 10.85 -5.67
N ASN A 28 33.71 10.99 -4.54
CA ASN A 28 33.31 10.39 -3.26
C ASN A 28 31.98 10.94 -2.72
N GLN A 29 31.65 12.20 -3.03
CA GLN A 29 30.39 12.82 -2.61
C GLN A 29 29.21 12.38 -3.49
N VAL A 30 29.44 12.21 -4.80
CA VAL A 30 28.47 11.65 -5.75
C VAL A 30 28.18 10.18 -5.44
N GLU A 31 29.20 9.39 -5.10
CA GLU A 31 29.03 7.98 -4.74
C GLU A 31 28.19 7.82 -3.46
N LYS A 32 28.48 8.63 -2.42
CA LYS A 32 27.68 8.65 -1.19
C LYS A 32 26.23 9.10 -1.43
N PHE A 33 26.01 10.02 -2.37
CA PHE A 33 24.65 10.45 -2.76
C PHE A 33 23.91 9.35 -3.53
N ALA A 34 24.58 8.65 -4.44
CA ALA A 34 23.99 7.55 -5.18
C ALA A 34 23.58 6.39 -4.26
N VAL A 35 24.46 6.00 -3.32
CA VAL A 35 24.18 4.96 -2.33
C VAL A 35 23.01 5.35 -1.41
N LYS A 36 23.03 6.57 -0.87
CA LYS A 36 21.92 7.06 -0.02
C LYS A 36 20.60 7.16 -0.77
N THR A 37 20.62 7.50 -2.05
CA THR A 37 19.43 7.57 -2.89
C THR A 37 18.88 6.18 -3.18
N ALA A 38 19.74 5.21 -3.52
CA ALA A 38 19.35 3.82 -3.70
C ALA A 38 18.76 3.21 -2.41
N GLU A 39 19.39 3.47 -1.27
CA GLU A 39 18.90 3.03 0.04
C GLU A 39 17.54 3.68 0.40
N SER A 40 17.35 4.95 0.04
CA SER A 40 16.10 5.67 0.29
C SER A 40 14.96 5.17 -0.60
N ILE A 41 15.23 4.91 -1.89
CA ILE A 41 14.26 4.32 -2.82
C ILE A 41 13.88 2.92 -2.35
N LYS A 42 14.86 2.10 -1.96
CA LYS A 42 14.62 0.77 -1.39
C LYS A 42 13.73 0.84 -0.14
N LYS A 43 14.04 1.74 0.80
CA LYS A 43 13.22 1.96 2.01
C LYS A 43 11.80 2.43 1.69
N VAL A 44 11.61 3.25 0.66
CA VAL A 44 10.28 3.73 0.25
C VAL A 44 9.48 2.62 -0.42
N ILE A 45 10.11 1.79 -1.25
CA ILE A 45 9.48 0.60 -1.85
C ILE A 45 9.09 -0.40 -0.75
N ASP A 46 10.01 -0.72 0.16
CA ASP A 46 9.76 -1.62 1.29
C ASP A 46 8.64 -1.08 2.20
N LYS A 47 8.60 0.24 2.43
CA LYS A 47 7.57 0.90 3.23
C LYS A 47 6.22 0.96 2.51
N ALA A 48 6.19 1.17 1.20
CA ALA A 48 4.97 1.16 0.40
C ALA A 48 4.37 -0.25 0.33
N MET A 49 5.21 -1.29 0.20
CA MET A 49 4.79 -2.68 0.33
C MET A 49 4.29 -3.01 1.74
N ALA A 50 4.97 -2.53 2.79
CA ALA A 50 4.54 -2.75 4.17
C ALA A 50 3.22 -2.03 4.52
N SER A 51 2.94 -0.87 3.92
CA SER A 51 1.77 -0.03 4.22
C SER A 51 0.41 -0.59 3.77
N ARG A 52 0.38 -1.69 3.00
CA ARG A 52 -0.86 -2.37 2.57
C ARG A 52 -0.98 -3.81 3.07
N ASN A 53 -0.21 -4.22 4.07
CA ASN A 53 -0.26 -5.58 4.59
C ASN A 53 -1.27 -5.71 5.74
N THR A 54 -2.47 -6.22 5.43
CA THR A 54 -3.37 -6.75 6.46
C THR A 54 -2.81 -8.08 6.96
N VAL A 55 -2.55 -8.18 8.27
CA VAL A 55 -2.11 -9.42 8.90
C VAL A 55 -3.34 -10.24 9.29
N LEU A 56 -3.43 -11.46 8.78
CA LEU A 56 -4.47 -12.41 9.13
C LEU A 56 -3.85 -13.51 9.99
N SER A 57 -4.42 -13.76 11.17
CA SER A 57 -4.13 -14.97 11.94
C SER A 57 -5.17 -16.02 11.57
N ILE A 58 -4.74 -17.10 10.89
CA ILE A 58 -5.63 -18.14 10.37
C ILE A 58 -5.28 -19.49 10.99
N ARG A 59 -6.30 -20.32 11.22
CA ARG A 59 -6.11 -21.73 11.57
C ARG A 59 -5.97 -22.53 10.27
N ILE A 60 -4.93 -23.34 10.19
CA ILE A 60 -4.71 -24.28 9.09
C ILE A 60 -4.59 -25.71 9.64
N ASN A 61 -4.88 -26.70 8.81
CA ASN A 61 -4.65 -28.09 9.15
C ASN A 61 -3.16 -28.45 8.98
N GLU A 62 -2.78 -29.61 9.51
CA GLU A 62 -1.39 -30.08 9.50
C GLU A 62 -0.84 -30.30 8.08
N ASP A 63 -1.69 -30.75 7.16
CA ASP A 63 -1.33 -30.96 5.75
C ASP A 63 -0.97 -29.64 5.04
N CYS A 64 -1.76 -28.57 5.23
CA CYS A 64 -1.41 -27.25 4.70
C CYS A 64 -0.11 -26.72 5.31
N ASP A 65 0.08 -26.83 6.63
CA ASP A 65 1.31 -26.34 7.27
C ASP A 65 2.55 -27.06 6.72
N LYS A 66 2.47 -28.38 6.53
CA LYS A 66 3.54 -29.18 5.89
C LYS A 66 3.86 -28.69 4.49
N LYS A 67 2.84 -28.47 3.64
CA LYS A 67 3.04 -28.00 2.25
C LYS A 67 3.64 -26.58 2.20
N LEU A 68 3.16 -25.68 3.05
CA LEU A 68 3.73 -24.33 3.16
C LEU A 68 5.20 -24.40 3.59
N LYS A 69 5.53 -25.28 4.55
CA LYS A 69 6.91 -25.50 4.98
C LYS A 69 7.77 -26.09 3.86
N MET A 70 7.27 -27.06 3.10
CA MET A 70 8.01 -27.61 1.94
C MET A 70 8.38 -26.53 0.93
N LEU A 71 7.48 -25.58 0.65
CA LEU A 71 7.76 -24.49 -0.29
C LEU A 71 8.84 -23.54 0.22
N VAL A 72 8.94 -23.35 1.53
CA VAL A 72 10.03 -22.57 2.16
C VAL A 72 11.33 -23.38 2.17
N ASP A 73 11.28 -24.64 2.59
CA ASP A 73 12.45 -25.52 2.68
C ASP A 73 13.06 -25.79 1.29
N ALA A 74 12.25 -25.81 0.23
CA ALA A 74 12.69 -25.88 -1.16
C ALA A 74 13.29 -24.56 -1.69
N GLY A 75 13.27 -23.49 -0.91
CA GLY A 75 13.82 -22.18 -1.25
C GLY A 75 12.97 -21.35 -2.22
N LEU A 76 11.72 -21.75 -2.50
CA LEU A 76 10.83 -20.98 -3.37
C LEU A 76 10.34 -19.68 -2.71
N PHE A 77 10.15 -19.71 -1.38
CA PHE A 77 9.71 -18.55 -0.60
C PHE A 77 10.57 -18.37 0.64
N LYS A 78 10.67 -17.13 1.13
CA LYS A 78 11.47 -16.80 2.32
C LYS A 78 10.76 -17.13 3.62
N SER A 79 9.43 -17.26 3.58
CA SER A 79 8.61 -17.51 4.77
C SER A 79 7.30 -18.23 4.46
N ARG A 80 6.72 -18.87 5.47
CA ARG A 80 5.40 -19.55 5.35
C ARG A 80 4.28 -18.59 5.00
N SER A 81 4.31 -17.36 5.54
CA SER A 81 3.31 -16.33 5.23
C SER A 81 3.41 -15.84 3.79
N GLU A 82 4.61 -15.72 3.23
CA GLU A 82 4.82 -15.39 1.81
C GLU A 82 4.29 -16.50 0.89
N SER A 83 4.61 -17.76 1.21
CA SER A 83 4.06 -18.92 0.49
C SER A 83 2.53 -18.97 0.55
N ALA A 84 1.94 -18.71 1.73
CA ALA A 84 0.50 -18.68 1.90
C ALA A 84 -0.15 -17.53 1.10
N ALA A 85 0.44 -16.34 1.12
CA ALA A 85 -0.04 -15.20 0.34
C ALA A 85 -0.05 -15.51 -1.17
N PHE A 86 1.02 -16.15 -1.66
CA PHE A 86 1.10 -16.58 -3.05
C PHE A 86 -0.02 -17.58 -3.40
N LEU A 87 -0.21 -18.62 -2.59
CA LEU A 87 -1.23 -19.64 -2.85
C LEU A 87 -2.66 -19.08 -2.77
N ILE A 88 -2.92 -18.16 -1.84
CA ILE A 88 -4.21 -17.46 -1.74
C ILE A 88 -4.46 -16.65 -3.02
N HIS A 89 -3.46 -15.91 -3.50
CA HIS A 89 -3.56 -15.11 -4.71
C HIS A 89 -3.85 -15.96 -5.95
N GLU A 90 -3.10 -17.04 -6.15
CA GLU A 90 -3.32 -17.97 -7.26
C GLU A 90 -4.67 -18.71 -7.11
N GLY A 91 -5.09 -19.02 -5.88
CA GLY A 91 -6.42 -19.57 -5.61
C GLY A 91 -7.55 -18.61 -6.02
N ILE A 92 -7.40 -17.31 -5.74
CA ILE A 92 -8.36 -16.28 -6.15
C ILE A 92 -8.41 -16.16 -7.67
N LYS A 93 -7.26 -16.12 -8.34
CA LYS A 93 -7.19 -16.08 -9.81
C LYS A 93 -7.85 -17.29 -10.45
N ASN A 94 -7.54 -18.49 -9.97
CA ASN A 94 -8.13 -19.73 -10.49
C ASN A 94 -9.65 -19.79 -10.29
N GLN A 95 -10.19 -19.02 -9.34
CA GLN A 95 -11.62 -18.92 -9.04
C GLN A 95 -12.25 -17.61 -9.56
N GLU A 96 -11.59 -16.90 -10.48
CA GLU A 96 -12.10 -15.65 -11.06
C GLU A 96 -13.56 -15.75 -11.56
N PRO A 97 -13.98 -16.82 -12.28
CA PRO A 97 -15.38 -16.93 -12.73
C PRO A 97 -16.40 -16.98 -11.58
N LEU A 98 -16.03 -17.56 -10.44
CA LEU A 98 -16.88 -17.60 -9.26
C LEU A 98 -17.00 -16.20 -8.64
N PHE A 99 -15.87 -15.52 -8.44
CA PHE A 99 -15.85 -14.17 -7.89
C PHE A 99 -16.58 -13.15 -8.78
N ALA A 100 -16.50 -13.30 -10.11
CA ALA A 100 -17.27 -12.49 -11.05
C ALA A 100 -18.79 -12.66 -10.86
N LYS A 101 -19.26 -13.90 -10.67
CA LYS A 101 -20.68 -14.19 -10.38
C LYS A 101 -21.11 -13.59 -9.04
N ILE A 102 -20.31 -13.77 -7.99
CA ILE A 102 -20.58 -13.20 -6.66
C ILE A 102 -20.67 -11.68 -6.74
N SER A 103 -19.69 -11.04 -7.38
CA SER A 103 -19.66 -9.58 -7.57
C SER A 103 -20.90 -9.07 -8.31
N SER A 104 -21.31 -9.75 -9.39
CA SER A 104 -22.53 -9.39 -10.13
C SER A 104 -23.79 -9.43 -9.26
N GLN A 105 -23.94 -10.41 -8.38
CA GLN A 105 -25.11 -10.50 -7.50
C GLN A 105 -25.05 -9.47 -6.37
N LEU A 106 -23.87 -9.24 -5.78
CA LEU A 106 -23.69 -8.17 -4.78
C LEU A 106 -24.07 -6.80 -5.35
N HIS A 107 -23.65 -6.49 -6.59
CA HIS A 107 -24.03 -5.24 -7.25
C HIS A 107 -25.55 -5.08 -7.41
N LYS A 108 -26.28 -6.17 -7.68
CA LYS A 108 -27.75 -6.12 -7.74
C LYS A 108 -28.36 -5.83 -6.37
N ILE A 109 -27.83 -6.46 -5.31
CA ILE A 109 -28.28 -6.21 -3.94
C ILE A 109 -28.09 -4.74 -3.59
N ASP A 110 -26.93 -4.17 -3.91
CA ASP A 110 -26.64 -2.77 -3.62
C ASP A 110 -27.52 -1.82 -4.42
N LYS A 111 -27.82 -2.15 -5.69
CA LYS A 111 -28.81 -1.40 -6.49
C LYS A 111 -30.18 -1.40 -5.84
N ILE A 112 -30.65 -2.58 -5.41
CA ILE A 112 -31.96 -2.72 -4.75
C ILE A 112 -32.00 -1.95 -3.44
N LYS A 113 -30.93 -2.00 -2.63
CA LYS A 113 -30.80 -1.19 -1.40
C LYS A 113 -30.90 0.30 -1.71
N GLY A 114 -30.18 0.78 -2.74
CA GLY A 114 -30.24 2.17 -3.16
C GLY A 114 -31.62 2.58 -3.69
N GLU A 115 -32.31 1.71 -4.44
CA GLU A 115 -33.70 1.94 -4.87
C GLU A 115 -34.65 2.08 -3.67
N LEU A 116 -34.49 1.23 -2.65
CA LEU A 116 -35.26 1.30 -1.41
C LEU A 116 -35.00 2.60 -0.64
N GLU A 117 -33.74 2.98 -0.45
CA GLU A 117 -33.36 4.26 0.18
C GLU A 117 -33.99 5.44 -0.57
N ASN A 118 -33.98 5.42 -1.91
CA ASN A 118 -34.62 6.45 -2.72
C ASN A 118 -36.14 6.53 -2.53
N ILE A 119 -36.83 5.39 -2.38
CA ILE A 119 -38.28 5.38 -2.12
C ILE A 119 -38.57 6.02 -0.76
N ILE A 120 -37.80 5.65 0.27
CA ILE A 120 -37.95 6.18 1.63
C ILE A 120 -37.73 7.70 1.61
N SER A 121 -36.63 8.17 1.00
CA SER A 121 -36.35 9.60 0.91
C SER A 121 -37.46 10.37 0.18
N LYS A 122 -37.97 9.84 -0.94
CA LYS A 122 -39.06 10.50 -1.69
C LYS A 122 -40.38 10.60 -0.94
N GLU A 123 -40.73 9.59 -0.12
CA GLU A 123 -41.94 9.66 0.69
C GLU A 123 -41.75 10.53 1.95
N MET A 124 -40.52 10.65 2.47
CA MET A 124 -40.20 11.58 3.56
C MET A 124 -40.03 13.03 3.08
N GLU A 125 -39.73 13.26 1.79
CA GLU A 125 -39.57 14.58 1.17
C GLU A 125 -40.88 15.19 0.62
N LYS A 126 -42.04 14.52 0.71
CA LYS A 126 -43.33 15.17 0.43
C LYS A 126 -43.78 15.98 1.66
N PRO A 127 -43.62 17.32 1.69
CA PRO A 127 -44.48 18.12 2.55
C PRO A 127 -45.92 17.99 2.06
N GLU A 128 -46.85 17.98 3.00
CA GLU A 128 -48.28 17.91 2.78
C GLU A 128 -48.76 18.88 1.69
N GLY A 129 -49.65 18.37 0.83
CA GLY A 129 -50.19 19.06 -0.34
C GLY A 129 -51.13 20.26 -0.05
N PRO A 130 -51.66 20.88 -1.11
CA PRO A 130 -52.10 22.27 -1.14
C PRO A 130 -53.43 22.49 -0.40
N GLU A 131 -53.47 23.55 0.40
CA GLU A 131 -54.68 24.06 1.03
C GLU A 131 -55.69 24.48 -0.07
N LYS A 132 -56.76 23.69 -0.25
CA LYS A 132 -57.90 24.02 -1.11
C LYS A 132 -58.63 25.24 -0.53
N LYS A 133 -58.48 26.41 -1.14
CA LYS A 133 -59.44 27.52 -0.93
C LYS A 133 -60.74 27.20 -1.67
N GLU A 134 -61.70 26.69 -0.92
CA GLU A 134 -63.10 26.61 -1.34
C GLU A 134 -63.61 27.98 -1.78
N THR A 135 -64.15 27.99 -2.98
CA THR A 135 -65.01 29.02 -3.56
C THR A 135 -66.32 29.05 -2.78
N LYS A 136 -66.61 30.15 -2.07
CA LYS A 136 -67.99 30.52 -1.72
C LYS A 136 -68.41 31.73 -2.53
N SER A 137 -69.15 31.46 -3.60
CA SER A 137 -70.03 32.42 -4.26
C SER A 137 -71.48 32.02 -4.03
N LYS A 138 -72.33 33.05 -3.90
CA LYS A 138 -73.81 33.09 -3.75
C LYS A 138 -74.29 33.04 -2.28
N LYS A 139 -75.19 33.92 -1.82
CA LYS A 139 -76.23 34.69 -2.56
C LYS A 139 -76.88 35.78 -1.68
N GLU A 140 -77.22 36.90 -2.33
CA GLU A 140 -78.52 37.62 -2.27
C GLU A 140 -78.96 38.58 -1.12
N THR A 141 -79.13 39.85 -1.54
CA THR A 141 -80.29 40.78 -1.36
C THR A 141 -80.58 41.53 -0.05
N LYS A 142 -80.53 42.88 -0.13
CA LYS A 142 -81.69 43.82 -0.12
C LYS A 142 -81.15 45.26 -0.30
N LYS A 143 -81.53 46.01 -1.35
CA LYS A 143 -82.68 46.94 -1.40
C LYS A 143 -82.59 47.93 -0.21
N THR A 144 -82.21 49.20 -0.41
CA THR A 144 -83.04 50.30 -0.96
C THR A 144 -82.15 51.52 -1.12
#